data_AF-A0A973SCL4-F1
#
_entry.id   AF-A0A973SCL4-F1
#
_cell.length_a   1.000
_cell.length_b   1.000
_cell.length_c   1.000
_cell.angle_alpha   90.00
_cell.angle_beta   90.00
_cell.angle_gamma   90.00
#
_symmetry.space_group_name_H-M   'P 1'
#
loop_
_entity.id
_entity.type
_entity.pdbx_description
1 polymer ?
#
loop_
_entity_poly.entity_id
_entity_poly.type
_entity_poly.pdbx_seq_one_letter_code
_entity_poly.pdbx_strand_id
1 'polypeptide(L)'
;MSKRTLIHRTVALCAAAGVTVALAAAGVTAQAATSSAASPSGSDAVVAADSAGYATVDFDPAAVAPIADDEPSAAPAGTIAPNDAAAASACAVNAWGHVGYRICGTSYTLKKWTNGHQEYFVIGTDKQIWHIADWMKSWEPMGGTAKSWVAAGYDSYESKADPQGRPTVVTVGTDNREHCRTYTGKSWNTWHPCETRQTVIARAKGWLTADHGHHVPYSMSASFHGWRTDCSGYVSMAWNAKHSGGGYSTETLPGISHSISWKQLRPGDIIGYMGPGSAGGAGHVMIFAGWANASHTEYTVYEQAHSAGGTAHRNHPVSYRGDSPGPYKPRAGNDIIAT
;
A
#
# COMPACT_ATOMS: atom_id res chain seq x y z
N MET A 1 39.23 49.86 -2.09
CA MET A 1 38.04 50.07 -2.95
C MET A 1 37.86 48.84 -3.84
N SER A 2 36.83 48.04 -3.59
CA SER A 2 36.42 46.95 -4.48
C SER A 2 34.92 46.74 -4.27
N LYS A 3 34.11 47.05 -5.30
CA LYS A 3 32.65 46.91 -5.29
C LYS A 3 32.29 45.55 -5.89
N ARG A 4 31.55 44.73 -5.13
CA ARG A 4 30.92 43.49 -5.61
C ARG A 4 29.49 43.81 -6.10
N THR A 5 29.18 43.38 -7.32
CA THR A 5 27.87 43.51 -7.97
C THR A 5 27.00 42.29 -7.61
N LEU A 6 25.79 42.53 -7.10
CA LEU A 6 24.74 41.52 -6.88
C LEU A 6 23.97 41.27 -8.19
N ILE A 7 23.74 39.99 -8.54
CA ILE A 7 22.87 39.57 -9.65
C ILE A 7 21.56 39.05 -9.07
N HIS A 8 20.43 39.72 -9.33
CA HIS A 8 19.09 39.20 -9.11
C HIS A 8 18.62 38.43 -10.36
N ARG A 9 18.19 37.19 -10.20
CA ARG A 9 17.52 36.41 -11.25
C ARG A 9 16.03 36.28 -10.92
N THR A 10 15.21 37.02 -11.66
CA THR A 10 13.76 36.81 -11.77
C THR A 10 13.52 35.71 -12.80
N VAL A 11 12.79 34.66 -12.44
CA VAL A 11 12.32 33.64 -13.39
C VAL A 11 10.81 33.82 -13.56
N ALA A 12 10.41 34.13 -14.79
CA ALA A 12 9.03 34.24 -15.22
C ALA A 12 8.46 32.86 -15.60
N LEU A 13 7.25 32.56 -15.12
CA LEU A 13 6.47 31.39 -15.56
C LEU A 13 5.79 31.69 -16.90
N CYS A 14 5.92 30.78 -17.86
CA CYS A 14 5.27 30.83 -19.16
C CYS A 14 3.95 30.04 -19.12
N ALA A 15 2.86 30.66 -19.58
CA ALA A 15 1.52 30.07 -19.66
C ALA A 15 1.38 29.05 -20.81
N ALA A 16 0.58 28.01 -20.59
CA ALA A 16 0.23 26.97 -21.56
C ALA A 16 -1.07 27.33 -22.31
N ALA A 17 -1.15 26.91 -23.57
CA ALA A 17 -2.24 27.18 -24.51
C ALA A 17 -3.46 26.27 -24.29
N GLY A 18 -4.63 26.78 -24.72
CA GLY A 18 -5.96 26.30 -24.34
C GLY A 18 -6.47 25.02 -25.02
N VAL A 19 -7.57 24.51 -24.45
CA VAL A 19 -8.65 23.83 -25.16
C VAL A 19 -9.97 24.31 -24.53
N THR A 20 -10.88 24.78 -25.37
CA THR A 20 -12.23 25.28 -25.04
C THR A 20 -13.22 24.13 -24.88
N VAL A 21 -14.06 24.18 -23.84
CA VAL A 21 -15.32 23.42 -23.77
C VAL A 21 -16.44 24.39 -23.33
N ALA A 22 -17.52 24.41 -24.09
CA ALA A 22 -18.68 25.28 -23.92
C ALA A 22 -19.51 24.88 -22.68
N LEU A 23 -19.87 25.85 -21.84
CA LEU A 23 -20.86 25.71 -20.77
C LEU A 23 -22.22 26.22 -21.25
N ALA A 24 -23.23 25.37 -21.22
CA ALA A 24 -24.63 25.77 -21.34
C ALA A 24 -25.14 26.21 -19.95
N ALA A 25 -25.69 27.42 -19.90
CA ALA A 25 -26.25 28.02 -18.69
C ALA A 25 -27.68 27.50 -18.41
N ALA A 26 -27.95 27.13 -17.17
CA ALA A 26 -29.30 27.07 -16.61
C ALA A 26 -29.29 27.80 -15.27
N GLY A 27 -29.99 28.93 -15.21
CA GLY A 27 -30.08 29.77 -14.03
C GLY A 27 -31.08 29.24 -13.00
N VAL A 28 -30.77 29.49 -11.73
CA VAL A 28 -31.76 29.61 -10.66
C VAL A 28 -31.31 30.75 -9.75
N THR A 29 -32.20 31.73 -9.59
CA THR A 29 -32.09 32.91 -8.74
C THR A 29 -32.20 32.54 -7.26
N ALA A 30 -31.26 33.02 -6.43
CA ALA A 30 -31.39 32.99 -4.97
C ALA A 30 -32.07 34.27 -4.48
N GLN A 31 -33.13 34.12 -3.67
CA GLN A 31 -33.80 35.23 -2.98
C GLN A 31 -33.42 35.17 -1.50
N ALA A 32 -32.82 36.26 -1.02
CA ALA A 32 -32.42 36.44 0.37
C ALA A 32 -33.64 36.71 1.26
N ALA A 33 -33.73 36.00 2.38
CA ALA A 33 -34.58 36.35 3.51
C ALA A 33 -33.70 36.45 4.75
N THR A 34 -33.64 37.66 5.31
CA THR A 34 -32.98 37.98 6.57
C THR A 34 -33.92 37.74 7.75
N SER A 35 -33.48 37.03 8.78
CA SER A 35 -33.88 37.34 10.16
C SER A 35 -32.79 36.91 11.15
N SER A 36 -32.59 37.78 12.13
CA SER A 36 -31.57 37.80 13.17
C SER A 36 -31.93 36.91 14.37
N ALA A 37 -30.95 36.22 14.97
CA ALA A 37 -30.54 36.39 16.38
C ALA A 37 -29.68 35.22 16.92
N ALA A 38 -28.56 35.60 17.57
CA ALA A 38 -27.84 34.96 18.68
C ALA A 38 -27.07 33.62 18.50
N SER A 39 -25.73 33.72 18.56
CA SER A 39 -24.76 32.70 19.00
C SER A 39 -24.38 32.96 20.49
N PRO A 40 -23.60 32.13 21.24
CA PRO A 40 -22.69 31.07 20.77
C PRO A 40 -22.54 29.77 21.60
N SER A 41 -22.14 28.67 20.96
CA SER A 41 -20.98 27.83 21.33
C SER A 41 -20.92 26.56 20.46
N GLY A 42 -19.84 26.41 19.68
CA GLY A 42 -19.60 25.27 18.79
C GLY A 42 -18.87 25.72 17.53
N SER A 43 -17.63 25.29 17.35
CA SER A 43 -16.80 25.61 16.20
C SER A 43 -17.23 24.80 14.98
N ASP A 44 -18.12 25.37 14.15
CA ASP A 44 -18.36 24.96 12.78
C ASP A 44 -17.38 25.71 11.85
N ALA A 45 -16.63 24.97 11.03
CA ALA A 45 -15.72 25.52 10.05
C ALA A 45 -16.49 26.12 8.85
N VAL A 46 -16.19 27.37 8.51
CA VAL A 46 -16.71 28.02 7.29
C VAL A 46 -15.83 27.63 6.11
N VAL A 47 -16.41 26.93 5.13
CA VAL A 47 -15.74 26.58 3.87
C VAL A 47 -15.94 27.72 2.88
N ALA A 48 -14.85 28.40 2.49
CA ALA A 48 -14.82 29.26 1.31
C ALA A 48 -14.07 28.52 0.19
N ALA A 49 -14.73 28.33 -0.96
CA ALA A 49 -14.14 27.70 -2.14
C ALA A 49 -13.59 28.78 -3.08
N ASP A 50 -12.33 28.65 -3.49
CA ASP A 50 -11.80 29.37 -4.65
C ASP A 50 -11.91 28.51 -5.93
N SER A 51 -12.06 29.20 -7.04
CA SER A 51 -12.32 28.82 -8.43
C SER A 51 -11.32 27.87 -9.11
N ALA A 52 -10.46 27.18 -8.35
CA ALA A 52 -9.53 26.17 -8.86
C ALA A 52 -9.72 24.76 -8.26
N GLY A 53 -10.72 24.53 -7.40
CA GLY A 53 -11.16 23.18 -7.02
C GLY A 53 -10.19 22.32 -6.20
N TYR A 54 -9.12 22.91 -5.64
CA TYR A 54 -8.28 22.25 -4.64
C TYR A 54 -8.56 22.84 -3.26
N ALA A 55 -9.03 22.01 -2.33
CA ALA A 55 -9.14 22.38 -0.93
C ALA A 55 -7.74 22.34 -0.29
N THR A 56 -7.19 23.51 0.03
CA THR A 56 -6.06 23.62 0.96
C THR A 56 -6.60 23.45 2.37
N VAL A 57 -6.29 22.31 2.98
CA VAL A 57 -6.41 22.16 4.44
C VAL A 57 -5.19 22.82 5.06
N ASP A 58 -5.37 24.04 5.58
CA ASP A 58 -4.42 24.64 6.51
C ASP A 58 -4.43 23.80 7.79
N PHE A 59 -3.32 23.11 8.06
CA PHE A 59 -3.07 22.53 9.37
C PHE A 59 -2.76 23.68 10.33
N ASP A 60 -3.65 23.93 11.29
CA ASP A 60 -3.32 24.73 12.46
C ASP A 60 -2.54 23.83 13.45
N PRO A 61 -1.22 24.03 13.61
CA PRO A 61 -0.42 23.23 14.54
C PRO A 61 -0.79 23.47 16.02
N ALA A 62 -1.63 24.46 16.33
CA ALA A 62 -2.06 24.75 17.70
C ALA A 62 -3.27 23.93 18.16
N ALA A 63 -3.94 23.18 17.28
CA ALA A 63 -5.16 22.41 17.60
C ALA A 63 -4.90 20.97 18.08
N VAL A 64 -3.63 20.53 18.12
CA VAL A 64 -3.25 19.29 18.81
C VAL A 64 -2.80 19.67 20.21
N ALA A 65 -3.51 19.19 21.24
CA ALA A 65 -3.11 19.42 22.62
C ALA A 65 -1.65 18.95 22.82
N PRO A 66 -0.73 19.82 23.27
CA PRO A 66 0.65 19.43 23.50
C PRO A 66 0.68 18.40 24.62
N ILE A 67 1.28 17.25 24.35
CA ILE A 67 1.68 16.32 25.40
C ILE A 67 2.93 16.96 26.00
N ALA A 68 2.89 17.26 27.31
CA ALA A 68 3.96 17.98 27.99
C ALA A 68 5.32 17.30 27.77
N ASP A 69 6.27 18.08 27.25
CA ASP A 69 7.68 17.72 27.19
C ASP A 69 8.28 17.83 28.60
N ASP A 70 8.37 16.71 29.32
CA ASP A 70 9.14 16.64 30.56
C ASP A 70 10.62 16.30 30.26
N GLU A 71 11.52 17.08 30.86
CA GLU A 71 12.98 16.90 30.83
C GLU A 71 13.41 15.49 31.32
N PRO A 72 14.60 15.00 30.90
CA PRO A 72 14.97 13.61 31.07
C PRO A 72 15.28 13.26 32.53
N SER A 73 14.33 12.57 33.17
CA SER A 73 14.59 11.79 34.38
C SER A 73 15.36 10.51 34.04
N ALA A 74 16.29 10.12 34.93
CA ALA A 74 17.21 9.00 34.76
C ALA A 74 16.51 7.70 34.34
N ALA A 75 17.07 7.04 33.32
CA ALA A 75 16.52 5.86 32.68
C ALA A 75 16.47 4.63 33.62
N PRO A 76 15.29 4.01 33.86
CA PRO A 76 15.20 2.73 34.55
C PRO A 76 15.49 1.56 33.60
N ALA A 77 15.90 0.42 34.17
CA ALA A 77 16.31 -0.79 33.45
C ALA A 77 15.24 -1.30 32.46
N GLY A 78 15.66 -1.60 31.23
CA GLY A 78 14.79 -1.95 30.09
C GLY A 78 14.67 -0.84 29.04
N THR A 79 15.40 0.26 29.21
CA THR A 79 15.44 1.39 28.27
C THR A 79 16.30 1.07 27.04
N ILE A 80 15.80 1.46 25.87
CA ILE A 80 16.63 1.70 24.69
C ILE A 80 17.51 2.90 25.05
N ALA A 81 18.72 2.65 25.54
CA ALA A 81 19.66 3.73 25.78
C ALA A 81 19.94 4.42 24.43
N PRO A 82 19.98 5.75 24.36
CA PRO A 82 20.54 6.43 23.20
C PRO A 82 22.01 6.01 23.11
N ASN A 83 22.36 5.16 22.16
CA ASN A 83 23.74 4.80 21.91
C ASN A 83 24.46 6.07 21.44
N ASP A 84 25.63 6.38 22.02
CA ASP A 84 26.47 7.58 21.79
C ASP A 84 27.03 7.73 20.34
N ALA A 85 26.37 7.17 19.34
CA ALA A 85 26.73 7.29 17.93
C ALA A 85 25.73 8.19 17.20
N ALA A 86 25.98 9.50 17.23
CA ALA A 86 25.39 10.46 16.29
C ALA A 86 23.87 10.28 16.06
N ALA A 87 23.13 9.99 17.14
CA ALA A 87 21.74 9.61 17.05
C ALA A 87 20.93 10.80 16.51
N ALA A 88 20.14 10.58 15.48
CA ALA A 88 18.98 11.42 15.24
C ALA A 88 18.27 11.61 16.59
N SER A 89 17.94 12.86 16.96
CA SER A 89 17.54 13.22 18.32
C SER A 89 16.58 12.17 18.90
N ALA A 90 16.83 11.72 20.13
CA ALA A 90 15.96 10.73 20.77
C ALA A 90 14.73 11.44 21.33
N CYS A 91 13.54 11.01 20.93
CA CYS A 91 12.27 11.54 21.43
C CYS A 91 11.63 10.51 22.36
N ALA A 92 11.30 10.92 23.59
CA ALA A 92 10.61 10.05 24.53
C ALA A 92 9.17 9.77 24.06
N VAL A 93 8.66 8.58 24.37
CA VAL A 93 7.28 8.16 24.16
C VAL A 93 6.80 7.50 25.44
N ASN A 94 5.83 8.08 26.12
CA ASN A 94 5.21 7.50 27.30
C ASN A 94 3.90 6.81 26.90
N ALA A 95 3.85 5.49 27.09
CA ALA A 95 2.66 4.69 26.88
C ALA A 95 2.30 3.96 28.17
N TRP A 96 1.15 4.30 28.77
CA TRP A 96 0.65 3.71 30.01
C TRP A 96 1.64 3.73 31.18
N GLY A 97 2.45 4.80 31.31
CA GLY A 97 3.44 4.95 32.37
C GLY A 97 4.80 4.34 32.05
N HIS A 98 4.97 3.77 30.86
CA HIS A 98 6.22 3.18 30.40
C HIS A 98 6.89 4.08 29.36
N VAL A 99 8.06 4.60 29.71
CA VAL A 99 8.86 5.47 28.83
C VAL A 99 9.71 4.63 27.89
N GLY A 100 9.60 4.90 26.59
CA GLY A 100 10.48 4.40 25.54
C GLY A 100 11.06 5.55 24.72
N TYR A 101 11.98 5.26 23.80
CA TYR A 101 12.62 6.27 22.96
C TYR A 101 12.51 5.90 21.48
N ARG A 102 12.20 6.90 20.66
CA ARG A 102 12.16 6.77 19.20
C ARG A 102 13.10 7.78 18.54
N ILE A 103 13.38 7.57 17.27
CA ILE A 103 14.02 8.60 16.44
C ILE A 103 13.06 9.79 16.30
N CYS A 104 13.49 10.99 16.68
CA CYS A 104 12.69 12.20 16.49
C CYS A 104 12.38 12.40 14.99
N GLY A 105 11.14 12.81 14.71
CA GLY A 105 10.66 13.04 13.35
C GLY A 105 10.20 11.79 12.60
N THR A 106 10.39 10.57 13.11
CA THR A 106 9.74 9.38 12.52
C THR A 106 8.28 9.31 12.93
N SER A 107 7.44 8.60 12.17
CA SER A 107 6.07 8.31 12.59
C SER A 107 6.05 7.36 13.80
N TYR A 108 4.91 7.33 14.49
CA TYR A 108 4.51 6.27 15.41
C TYR A 108 3.08 5.88 15.06
N THR A 109 2.71 4.64 15.37
CA THR A 109 1.35 4.18 15.10
C THR A 109 0.73 3.57 16.35
N LEU A 110 -0.50 3.99 16.63
CA LEU A 110 -1.35 3.38 17.65
C LEU A 110 -2.34 2.44 16.97
N LYS A 111 -2.24 1.16 17.31
CA LYS A 111 -3.21 0.14 16.94
C LYS A 111 -4.27 0.02 18.01
N LYS A 112 -5.54 0.12 17.60
CA LYS A 112 -6.68 -0.30 18.41
C LYS A 112 -7.12 -1.68 17.97
N TRP A 113 -7.05 -2.64 18.88
CA TRP A 113 -7.48 -4.01 18.68
C TRP A 113 -9.00 -4.12 18.84
N THR A 114 -9.60 -5.10 18.17
CA THR A 114 -11.06 -5.33 18.20
C THR A 114 -11.57 -5.72 19.59
N ASN A 115 -10.71 -6.28 20.43
CA ASN A 115 -10.98 -6.59 21.82
C ASN A 115 -10.82 -5.38 22.77
N GLY A 116 -10.64 -4.17 22.23
CA GLY A 116 -10.52 -2.92 22.98
C GLY A 116 -9.12 -2.58 23.45
N HIS A 117 -8.17 -3.52 23.35
CA HIS A 117 -6.79 -3.26 23.73
C HIS A 117 -6.07 -2.35 22.72
N GLN A 118 -4.98 -1.72 23.16
CA GLN A 118 -4.20 -0.78 22.38
C GLN A 118 -2.71 -1.13 22.38
N GLU A 119 -2.05 -0.84 21.27
CA GLU A 119 -0.63 -1.13 21.07
C GLU A 119 0.08 -0.07 20.23
N TYR A 120 1.20 0.44 20.73
CA TYR A 120 2.05 1.41 20.06
C TYR A 120 3.18 0.74 19.30
N PHE A 121 3.52 1.30 18.15
CA PHE A 121 4.66 0.91 17.33
C PHE A 121 5.51 2.14 17.02
N VAL A 122 6.82 2.04 17.23
CA VAL A 122 7.80 3.12 16.99
C VAL A 122 9.05 2.59 16.32
N ILE A 123 9.79 3.48 15.66
CA ILE A 123 11.17 3.20 15.26
C ILE A 123 12.08 3.65 16.41
N GLY A 124 12.72 2.67 17.07
CA GLY A 124 13.68 2.92 18.15
C GLY A 124 14.91 3.66 17.64
N THR A 125 15.69 4.24 18.56
CA THR A 125 16.95 4.94 18.25
C THR A 125 18.01 4.01 17.62
N ASP A 126 17.86 2.70 17.83
CA ASP A 126 18.63 1.62 17.21
C ASP A 126 18.10 1.20 15.83
N LYS A 127 17.11 1.92 15.29
CA LYS A 127 16.39 1.62 14.04
C LYS A 127 15.57 0.33 14.07
N GLN A 128 15.47 -0.39 15.18
CA GLN A 128 14.56 -1.51 15.29
C GLN A 128 13.12 -1.01 15.44
N ILE A 129 12.15 -1.83 15.06
CA ILE A 129 10.77 -1.55 15.44
C ILE A 129 10.58 -2.00 16.89
N TRP A 130 10.00 -1.13 17.70
CA TRP A 130 9.65 -1.40 19.09
C TRP A 130 8.16 -1.24 19.28
N HIS A 131 7.61 -2.01 20.20
CA HIS A 131 6.20 -1.93 20.52
C HIS A 131 5.94 -2.06 22.02
N ILE A 132 4.79 -1.54 22.43
CA ILE A 132 4.24 -1.74 23.76
C ILE A 132 2.72 -1.76 23.65
N ALA A 133 2.10 -2.70 24.33
CA ALA A 133 0.66 -2.78 24.46
C ALA A 133 0.22 -2.45 25.88
N ASP A 134 -1.05 -2.08 26.05
CA ASP A 134 -1.61 -1.72 27.36
C ASP A 134 -1.56 -2.86 28.39
N TRP A 135 -1.39 -4.10 27.94
CA TRP A 135 -1.23 -5.28 28.78
C TRP A 135 0.25 -5.64 29.08
N MET A 136 1.20 -5.00 28.41
CA MET A 136 2.64 -5.24 28.57
C MET A 136 3.21 -4.45 29.75
N LYS A 137 4.40 -4.85 30.24
CA LYS A 137 5.08 -4.21 31.39
C LYS A 137 6.27 -3.34 30.99
N SER A 138 6.67 -3.39 29.73
CA SER A 138 7.78 -2.64 29.15
C SER A 138 7.67 -2.63 27.63
N TRP A 139 8.43 -1.74 27.00
CA TRP A 139 8.67 -1.79 25.57
C TRP A 139 9.44 -3.06 25.20
N GLU A 140 9.06 -3.71 24.11
CA GLU A 140 9.75 -4.89 23.59
C GLU A 140 10.22 -4.66 22.15
N PRO A 141 11.37 -5.24 21.75
CA PRO A 141 11.85 -5.13 20.38
C PRO A 141 11.10 -6.11 19.47
N MET A 142 10.56 -5.60 18.37
CA MET A 142 10.11 -6.41 17.25
C MET A 142 11.25 -6.70 16.26
N GLY A 143 12.46 -6.20 16.49
CA GLY A 143 13.57 -6.37 15.56
C GLY A 143 13.40 -5.60 14.24
N GLY A 144 14.15 -6.01 13.22
CA GLY A 144 14.16 -5.35 11.91
C GLY A 144 15.10 -4.14 11.88
N THR A 145 15.17 -3.46 10.73
CA THR A 145 15.96 -2.23 10.59
C THR A 145 15.23 -1.25 9.71
N ALA A 146 14.49 -0.34 10.35
CA ALA A 146 13.66 0.67 9.73
C ALA A 146 14.43 1.96 9.42
N LYS A 147 14.10 2.58 8.29
CA LYS A 147 14.74 3.81 7.81
C LYS A 147 13.91 5.07 8.07
N SER A 148 12.58 5.00 7.99
CA SER A 148 11.73 6.20 7.90
C SER A 148 10.47 6.18 8.75
N TRP A 149 9.52 5.29 8.45
CA TRP A 149 8.20 5.26 9.08
C TRP A 149 7.79 3.85 9.48
N VAL A 150 6.87 3.77 10.44
CA VAL A 150 6.19 2.53 10.85
C VAL A 150 4.69 2.75 10.88
N ALA A 151 3.93 1.81 10.29
CA ALA A 151 2.47 1.79 10.26
C ALA A 151 1.91 0.41 10.65
N ALA A 152 0.72 0.35 11.26
CA ALA A 152 0.02 -0.88 11.67
C ALA A 152 -1.51 -0.70 11.57
N GLY A 153 -2.26 -1.63 10.92
CA GLY A 153 -3.67 -1.34 10.55
C GLY A 153 -4.60 -2.54 10.30
N TYR A 154 -5.92 -2.31 10.36
CA TYR A 154 -7.01 -3.25 9.96
C TYR A 154 -7.89 -2.63 8.87
N ASP A 155 -8.16 -1.31 8.93
CA ASP A 155 -9.18 -0.65 8.08
C ASP A 155 -8.67 0.57 7.29
N SER A 156 -9.49 0.91 6.30
CA SER A 156 -9.28 1.72 5.11
C SER A 156 -8.84 3.19 5.29
N TYR A 157 -7.58 3.44 4.93
CA TYR A 157 -7.13 4.49 3.98
C TYR A 157 -5.74 4.09 3.46
N GLU A 158 -5.04 3.22 4.19
CA GLU A 158 -3.76 2.59 3.85
C GLU A 158 -3.69 1.10 4.25
N SER A 159 -4.84 0.43 4.43
CA SER A 159 -5.02 -0.74 5.30
C SER A 159 -3.84 -1.73 5.29
N LYS A 160 -2.92 -1.55 6.23
CA LYS A 160 -1.83 -2.47 6.58
C LYS A 160 -2.39 -3.69 7.31
N ALA A 161 -3.56 -4.15 6.91
CA ALA A 161 -3.99 -5.50 7.17
C ALA A 161 -3.38 -6.34 6.06
N ASP A 162 -3.04 -7.60 6.33
CA ASP A 162 -2.96 -8.51 5.22
C ASP A 162 -4.37 -8.71 4.64
N PRO A 163 -4.50 -9.27 3.44
CA PRO A 163 -5.81 -9.47 2.85
C PRO A 163 -6.68 -10.58 3.48
N GLN A 164 -6.23 -11.35 4.48
CA GLN A 164 -7.14 -12.08 5.39
C GLN A 164 -7.68 -11.17 6.51
N GLY A 165 -7.37 -9.89 6.42
CA GLY A 165 -7.72 -8.88 7.39
C GLY A 165 -6.89 -9.01 8.65
N ARG A 166 -5.74 -9.71 8.70
CA ARG A 166 -4.89 -9.77 9.91
C ARG A 166 -4.05 -8.50 10.02
N PRO A 167 -3.78 -7.98 11.22
CA PRO A 167 -3.04 -6.75 11.38
C PRO A 167 -1.58 -6.98 10.99
N THR A 168 -1.05 -6.08 10.16
CA THR A 168 0.31 -6.11 9.65
C THR A 168 1.01 -4.80 10.01
N VAL A 169 2.23 -4.92 10.55
CA VAL A 169 3.15 -3.80 10.70
C VAL A 169 3.95 -3.69 9.42
N VAL A 170 4.03 -2.48 8.87
CA VAL A 170 4.84 -2.16 7.69
C VAL A 170 5.83 -1.07 8.02
N THR A 171 7.05 -1.22 7.51
CA THR A 171 8.10 -0.22 7.60
C THR A 171 8.97 -0.24 6.35
N VAL A 172 9.67 0.85 6.05
CA VAL A 172 10.70 0.84 5.00
C VAL A 172 12.04 0.46 5.61
N GLY A 173 12.62 -0.62 5.09
CA GLY A 173 13.92 -1.13 5.51
C GLY A 173 15.09 -0.26 5.02
N THR A 174 16.29 -0.55 5.51
CA THR A 174 17.53 0.07 5.04
C THR A 174 17.88 -0.25 3.58
N ASP A 175 17.30 -1.33 3.04
CA ASP A 175 17.33 -1.70 1.63
C ASP A 175 16.36 -0.89 0.75
N ASN A 176 15.65 0.10 1.34
CA ASN A 176 14.62 0.92 0.72
C ASN A 176 13.41 0.12 0.19
N ARG A 177 13.16 -1.07 0.73
CA ARG A 177 11.95 -1.85 0.45
C ARG A 177 11.01 -1.81 1.63
N GLU A 178 9.72 -1.97 1.37
CA GLU A 178 8.76 -2.20 2.45
C GLU A 178 8.96 -3.61 3.02
N HIS A 179 9.05 -3.70 4.34
CA HIS A 179 9.08 -4.94 5.11
C HIS A 179 7.83 -5.03 5.96
N CYS A 180 7.29 -6.23 6.01
CA CYS A 180 6.03 -6.58 6.63
C CYS A 180 6.25 -7.57 7.76
N ARG A 181 5.44 -7.42 8.80
CA ARG A 181 5.33 -8.37 9.90
C ARG A 181 3.86 -8.48 10.30
N THR A 182 3.29 -9.67 10.21
CA THR A 182 1.85 -9.92 10.32
C THR A 182 1.53 -10.71 11.58
N TYR A 183 0.47 -10.34 12.27
CA TYR A 183 -0.01 -11.04 13.45
C TYR A 183 -0.82 -12.27 13.05
N THR A 184 -0.37 -13.45 13.48
CA THR A 184 -0.94 -14.75 13.10
C THR A 184 -2.14 -15.17 13.94
N GLY A 185 -2.65 -14.29 14.81
CA GLY A 185 -3.67 -14.61 15.81
C GLY A 185 -3.08 -15.03 17.17
N LYS A 186 -1.82 -15.47 17.20
CA LYS A 186 -1.08 -15.82 18.43
C LYS A 186 0.20 -15.02 18.61
N SER A 187 0.90 -14.72 17.52
CA SER A 187 2.18 -14.01 17.54
C SER A 187 2.45 -13.30 16.23
N TRP A 188 3.34 -12.32 16.26
CA TRP A 188 3.90 -11.68 15.07
C TRP A 188 4.89 -12.63 14.36
N ASN A 189 4.72 -12.86 13.05
CA ASN A 189 5.65 -13.66 12.23
C ASN A 189 7.04 -12.98 12.10
N THR A 190 7.95 -13.46 11.26
CA THR A 190 9.24 -12.77 11.05
C THR A 190 9.11 -11.64 10.04
N TRP A 191 9.97 -10.62 10.13
CA TRP A 191 10.09 -9.59 9.08
C TRP A 191 10.43 -10.22 7.73
N HIS A 192 9.72 -9.79 6.69
CA HIS A 192 9.93 -10.21 5.31
C HIS A 192 9.58 -9.06 4.38
N PRO A 193 10.10 -9.01 3.15
CA PRO A 193 9.65 -8.03 2.16
C PRO A 193 8.13 -8.10 1.99
N CYS A 194 7.46 -6.95 1.98
CA CYS A 194 6.04 -6.89 1.74
C CYS A 194 5.70 -7.36 0.33
N GLU A 195 4.69 -8.21 0.22
CA GLU A 195 4.08 -8.52 -1.07
C GLU A 195 3.09 -7.41 -1.42
N THR A 196 3.55 -6.42 -2.17
CA THR A 196 2.73 -5.26 -2.56
C THR A 196 2.25 -5.41 -4.00
N ARG A 197 1.18 -4.70 -4.35
CA ARG A 197 0.69 -4.63 -5.74
C ARG A 197 1.78 -4.18 -6.72
N GLN A 198 2.61 -3.21 -6.32
CA GLN A 198 3.72 -2.75 -7.13
C GLN A 198 4.77 -3.85 -7.34
N THR A 199 5.13 -4.58 -6.28
CA THR A 199 6.09 -5.70 -6.36
C THR A 199 5.56 -6.84 -7.24
N VAL A 200 4.27 -7.12 -7.18
CA VAL A 200 3.59 -8.11 -8.04
C VAL A 200 3.68 -7.69 -9.50
N ILE A 201 3.31 -6.45 -9.82
CA ILE A 201 3.38 -5.93 -11.20
C ILE A 201 4.82 -5.89 -11.71
N ALA A 202 5.78 -5.51 -10.87
CA ALA A 202 7.20 -5.51 -11.25
C ALA A 202 7.70 -6.91 -11.61
N ARG A 203 7.31 -7.94 -10.83
CA ARG A 203 7.66 -9.34 -11.13
C ARG A 203 6.99 -9.86 -12.39
N ALA A 204 5.70 -9.56 -12.56
CA ALA A 204 4.98 -9.87 -13.80
C ALA A 204 5.70 -9.27 -15.02
N LYS A 205 5.97 -7.95 -15.00
CA LYS A 205 6.69 -7.27 -16.08
C LYS A 205 8.07 -7.88 -16.36
N GLY A 206 8.77 -8.37 -15.34
CA GLY A 206 10.11 -8.94 -15.47
C GLY A 206 10.19 -10.09 -16.48
N TRP A 207 9.18 -10.96 -16.55
CA TRP A 207 9.19 -12.10 -17.48
C TRP A 207 9.01 -11.72 -18.95
N LEU A 208 8.66 -10.47 -19.28
CA LEU A 208 8.65 -10.00 -20.67
C LEU A 208 10.03 -9.98 -21.32
N THR A 209 11.11 -9.96 -20.52
CA THR A 209 12.49 -9.86 -21.01
C THR A 209 13.47 -10.77 -20.27
N ALA A 210 12.98 -11.70 -19.44
CA ALA A 210 13.83 -12.47 -18.53
C ALA A 210 14.62 -13.59 -19.23
N ASP A 211 14.18 -14.06 -20.39
CA ASP A 211 14.87 -15.11 -21.15
C ASP A 211 15.79 -14.50 -22.21
N HIS A 212 17.03 -14.20 -21.84
CA HIS A 212 18.04 -13.61 -22.74
C HIS A 212 17.57 -12.32 -23.44
N GLY A 213 16.74 -11.51 -22.77
CA GLY A 213 16.14 -10.29 -23.34
C GLY A 213 14.80 -10.51 -24.05
N HIS A 214 14.33 -11.76 -24.12
CA HIS A 214 13.03 -12.15 -24.66
C HIS A 214 12.06 -12.54 -23.54
N HIS A 215 10.78 -12.68 -23.91
CA HIS A 215 9.77 -13.15 -23.00
C HIS A 215 9.99 -14.61 -22.58
N VAL A 216 9.57 -14.99 -21.39
CA VAL A 216 9.64 -16.39 -20.97
C VAL A 216 8.65 -17.23 -21.80
N PRO A 217 9.09 -18.29 -22.51
CA PRO A 217 8.21 -19.09 -23.36
C PRO A 217 7.11 -19.84 -22.59
N TYR A 218 5.96 -20.04 -23.22
CA TYR A 218 4.86 -20.80 -22.62
C TYR A 218 5.14 -22.29 -22.65
N SER A 219 4.98 -22.96 -21.50
CA SER A 219 4.97 -24.42 -21.45
C SER A 219 4.25 -24.92 -20.20
N MET A 220 3.40 -25.93 -20.39
CA MET A 220 2.71 -26.66 -19.32
C MET A 220 3.62 -27.64 -18.57
N SER A 221 4.82 -27.91 -19.08
CA SER A 221 5.75 -28.90 -18.52
C SER A 221 7.10 -28.33 -18.12
N ALA A 222 7.42 -27.10 -18.51
CA ALA A 222 8.71 -26.47 -18.19
C ALA A 222 8.62 -25.57 -16.95
N SER A 223 9.79 -25.19 -16.45
CA SER A 223 9.93 -24.24 -15.36
C SER A 223 11.06 -23.26 -15.64
N PHE A 224 10.90 -22.04 -15.13
CA PHE A 224 11.87 -20.95 -15.23
C PHE A 224 12.11 -20.39 -13.83
N HIS A 225 13.37 -20.45 -13.37
CA HIS A 225 13.78 -20.07 -12.01
C HIS A 225 12.90 -20.68 -10.88
N GLY A 226 12.51 -21.95 -11.04
CA GLY A 226 11.74 -22.70 -10.04
C GLY A 226 10.22 -22.49 -10.09
N TRP A 227 9.71 -21.76 -11.08
CA TRP A 227 8.29 -21.53 -11.30
C TRP A 227 7.82 -22.18 -12.59
N ARG A 228 6.60 -22.72 -12.64
CA ARG A 228 6.06 -23.23 -13.92
C ARG A 228 5.86 -22.08 -14.91
N THR A 229 6.06 -22.38 -16.18
CA THR A 229 5.92 -21.42 -17.30
C THR A 229 4.54 -21.48 -17.96
N ASP A 230 3.53 -21.88 -17.20
CA ASP A 230 2.10 -21.85 -17.56
C ASP A 230 1.39 -20.63 -16.93
N CYS A 231 0.10 -20.43 -17.26
CA CYS A 231 -0.68 -19.29 -16.79
C CYS A 231 -0.71 -19.16 -15.25
N SER A 232 -0.95 -20.27 -14.55
CA SER A 232 -1.05 -20.32 -13.09
C SER A 232 0.30 -20.28 -12.37
N GLY A 233 1.33 -20.87 -12.98
CA GLY A 233 2.72 -20.78 -12.53
C GLY A 233 3.25 -19.35 -12.61
N TYR A 234 2.89 -18.63 -13.67
CA TYR A 234 3.21 -17.22 -13.82
C TYR A 234 2.55 -16.33 -12.77
N VAL A 235 1.26 -16.52 -12.50
CA VAL A 235 0.58 -15.84 -11.38
C VAL A 235 1.26 -16.16 -10.05
N SER A 236 1.59 -17.44 -9.82
CA SER A 236 2.27 -17.87 -8.59
C SER A 236 3.65 -17.20 -8.46
N MET A 237 4.40 -17.09 -9.55
CA MET A 237 5.68 -16.36 -9.59
C MET A 237 5.49 -14.88 -9.28
N ALA A 238 4.51 -14.24 -9.91
CA ALA A 238 4.21 -12.82 -9.70
C ALA A 238 3.60 -12.53 -8.33
N TRP A 239 3.05 -13.52 -7.64
CA TRP A 239 2.58 -13.42 -6.25
C TRP A 239 3.57 -13.97 -5.22
N ASN A 240 4.69 -14.58 -5.67
CA ASN A 240 5.69 -15.24 -4.82
C ASN A 240 5.08 -16.37 -3.99
N ALA A 241 3.99 -16.95 -4.49
CA ALA A 241 3.20 -17.96 -3.81
C ALA A 241 3.77 -19.35 -4.13
N LYS A 242 4.83 -19.75 -3.42
CA LYS A 242 5.46 -21.06 -3.61
C LYS A 242 4.52 -22.18 -3.15
N HIS A 243 4.40 -23.20 -4.00
CA HIS A 243 3.72 -24.46 -3.71
C HIS A 243 4.48 -25.61 -4.40
N SER A 244 4.12 -26.86 -4.11
CA SER A 244 4.60 -28.03 -4.84
C SER A 244 4.55 -27.83 -6.36
N GLY A 245 5.56 -28.34 -7.07
CA GLY A 245 5.60 -28.31 -8.53
C GLY A 245 5.66 -26.91 -9.13
N GLY A 246 6.22 -25.92 -8.43
CA GLY A 246 6.50 -24.59 -8.98
C GLY A 246 5.32 -23.60 -8.96
N GLY A 247 4.33 -23.79 -8.08
CA GLY A 247 3.24 -22.83 -7.84
C GLY A 247 1.85 -23.45 -7.74
N TYR A 248 0.86 -22.61 -7.44
CA TYR A 248 -0.55 -22.99 -7.42
C TYR A 248 -1.09 -23.20 -8.85
N SER A 249 -2.12 -24.03 -8.99
CA SER A 249 -2.88 -24.23 -10.23
C SER A 249 -4.11 -23.34 -10.27
N THR A 250 -4.76 -23.20 -11.42
CA THR A 250 -6.10 -22.59 -11.56
C THR A 250 -7.15 -23.21 -10.63
N GLU A 251 -7.03 -24.49 -10.28
CA GLU A 251 -7.92 -25.15 -9.31
C GLU A 251 -7.65 -24.75 -7.86
N THR A 252 -6.39 -24.47 -7.51
CA THR A 252 -5.94 -24.26 -6.12
C THR A 252 -5.69 -22.79 -5.78
N LEU A 253 -5.51 -21.92 -6.77
CA LEU A 253 -5.43 -20.46 -6.62
C LEU A 253 -6.59 -19.87 -5.80
N PRO A 254 -7.84 -20.37 -5.88
CA PRO A 254 -8.91 -19.93 -5.00
C PRO A 254 -8.65 -20.12 -3.50
N GLY A 255 -7.73 -21.01 -3.11
CA GLY A 255 -7.33 -21.20 -1.70
C GLY A 255 -6.44 -20.08 -1.15
N ILE A 256 -5.78 -19.31 -2.02
CA ILE A 256 -4.92 -18.18 -1.65
C ILE A 256 -5.40 -16.84 -2.22
N SER A 257 -6.65 -16.78 -2.64
CA SER A 257 -7.29 -15.57 -3.15
C SER A 257 -8.76 -15.53 -2.76
N HIS A 258 -9.38 -14.36 -2.82
CA HIS A 258 -10.82 -14.20 -2.58
C HIS A 258 -11.48 -13.48 -3.75
N SER A 259 -12.76 -13.78 -3.96
CA SER A 259 -13.54 -13.13 -5.02
C SER A 259 -13.71 -11.64 -4.73
N ILE A 260 -13.55 -10.82 -5.76
CA ILE A 260 -13.82 -9.38 -5.71
C ILE A 260 -14.76 -8.99 -6.85
N SER A 261 -15.45 -7.86 -6.70
CA SER A 261 -16.21 -7.27 -7.81
C SER A 261 -15.27 -6.62 -8.82
N TRP A 262 -15.72 -6.48 -10.08
CA TRP A 262 -14.97 -5.74 -11.12
C TRP A 262 -14.62 -4.30 -10.69
N LYS A 263 -15.45 -3.66 -9.86
CA LYS A 263 -15.19 -2.30 -9.34
C LYS A 263 -14.04 -2.24 -8.33
N GLN A 264 -13.70 -3.36 -7.70
CA GLN A 264 -12.62 -3.45 -6.71
C GLN A 264 -11.27 -3.82 -7.32
N LEU A 265 -11.23 -4.15 -8.62
CA LEU A 265 -9.99 -4.51 -9.31
C LEU A 265 -8.94 -3.42 -9.17
N ARG A 266 -7.75 -3.85 -8.80
CA ARG A 266 -6.54 -3.03 -8.71
C ARG A 266 -5.38 -3.80 -9.35
N PRO A 267 -4.35 -3.10 -9.86
CA PRO A 267 -3.16 -3.76 -10.41
C PRO A 267 -2.62 -4.84 -9.48
N GLY A 268 -2.30 -6.02 -10.03
CA GLY A 268 -1.83 -7.18 -9.28
C GLY A 268 -2.92 -8.18 -8.86
N ASP A 269 -4.20 -7.82 -8.98
CA ASP A 269 -5.32 -8.78 -8.90
C ASP A 269 -5.30 -9.73 -10.10
N ILE A 270 -6.05 -10.82 -10.01
CA ILE A 270 -6.16 -11.80 -11.09
C ILE A 270 -7.57 -11.88 -11.66
N ILE A 271 -7.63 -12.19 -12.95
CA ILE A 271 -8.86 -12.41 -13.71
C ILE A 271 -8.71 -13.75 -14.42
N GLY A 272 -9.67 -14.66 -14.25
CA GLY A 272 -9.58 -15.97 -14.89
C GLY A 272 -10.75 -16.90 -14.62
N TYR A 273 -10.72 -18.06 -15.28
CA TYR A 273 -11.56 -19.22 -14.96
C TYR A 273 -10.78 -20.15 -14.02
N MET A 274 -11.23 -20.21 -12.77
CA MET A 274 -10.52 -20.85 -11.66
C MET A 274 -11.48 -21.69 -10.80
N GLY A 275 -10.94 -22.62 -10.02
CA GLY A 275 -11.69 -23.52 -9.13
C GLY A 275 -11.87 -24.92 -9.70
N PRO A 276 -12.76 -25.74 -9.12
CA PRO A 276 -12.93 -27.15 -9.52
C PRO A 276 -13.18 -27.29 -11.03
N GLY A 277 -12.42 -28.16 -11.70
CA GLY A 277 -12.55 -28.42 -13.13
C GLY A 277 -11.81 -27.43 -14.04
N SER A 278 -10.98 -26.56 -13.47
CA SER A 278 -10.16 -25.60 -14.23
C SER A 278 -8.71 -26.03 -14.44
N ALA A 279 -8.31 -27.24 -14.00
CA ALA A 279 -6.93 -27.73 -14.16
C ALA A 279 -6.50 -27.88 -15.62
N GLY A 280 -5.18 -27.90 -15.82
CA GLY A 280 -4.59 -28.08 -17.14
C GLY A 280 -5.01 -26.96 -18.10
N GLY A 281 -5.45 -27.33 -19.29
CA GLY A 281 -5.93 -26.38 -20.30
C GLY A 281 -7.38 -25.92 -20.14
N ALA A 282 -8.12 -26.40 -19.13
CA ALA A 282 -9.53 -26.03 -18.95
C ALA A 282 -9.71 -24.62 -18.36
N GLY A 283 -8.71 -24.14 -17.62
CA GLY A 283 -8.67 -22.82 -17.03
C GLY A 283 -7.62 -21.92 -17.65
N HIS A 284 -7.73 -20.64 -17.34
CA HIS A 284 -6.70 -19.63 -17.62
C HIS A 284 -6.82 -18.52 -16.60
N VAL A 285 -5.69 -17.89 -16.31
CA VAL A 285 -5.62 -16.81 -15.32
C VAL A 285 -4.57 -15.79 -15.76
N MET A 286 -4.87 -14.52 -15.52
CA MET A 286 -4.08 -13.37 -15.94
C MET A 286 -3.99 -12.38 -14.78
N ILE A 287 -2.96 -11.53 -14.78
CA ILE A 287 -2.74 -10.48 -13.78
C ILE A 287 -3.24 -9.16 -14.35
N PHE A 288 -4.24 -8.56 -13.72
CA PHE A 288 -4.76 -7.25 -14.08
C PHE A 288 -3.69 -6.18 -13.87
N ALA A 289 -3.40 -5.40 -14.91
CA ALA A 289 -2.44 -4.30 -14.90
C ALA A 289 -3.12 -2.92 -14.82
N GLY A 290 -4.39 -2.83 -15.22
CA GLY A 290 -5.17 -1.59 -15.19
C GLY A 290 -6.33 -1.62 -16.19
N TRP A 291 -7.20 -0.61 -16.11
CA TRP A 291 -8.23 -0.38 -17.13
C TRP A 291 -7.61 0.28 -18.36
N ALA A 292 -7.91 -0.22 -19.55
CA ALA A 292 -7.42 0.32 -20.81
C ALA A 292 -8.22 1.54 -21.27
N ASN A 293 -9.44 1.74 -20.73
CA ASN A 293 -10.30 2.87 -21.04
C ASN A 293 -11.08 3.37 -19.81
N ALA A 294 -11.52 4.63 -19.86
CA ALA A 294 -12.25 5.28 -18.76
C ALA A 294 -13.63 4.66 -18.49
N SER A 295 -14.22 3.98 -19.47
CA SER A 295 -15.51 3.29 -19.33
C SER A 295 -15.41 1.92 -18.65
N HIS A 296 -14.20 1.47 -18.32
CA HIS A 296 -13.92 0.16 -17.73
C HIS A 296 -14.54 -1.02 -18.52
N THR A 297 -14.48 -0.96 -19.85
CA THR A 297 -14.97 -2.03 -20.75
C THR A 297 -13.84 -2.89 -21.33
N GLU A 298 -12.60 -2.45 -21.17
CA GLU A 298 -11.39 -3.13 -21.60
C GLU A 298 -10.31 -2.96 -20.53
N TYR A 299 -9.53 -4.01 -20.29
CA TYR A 299 -8.47 -4.02 -19.30
C TYR A 299 -7.17 -4.50 -19.91
N THR A 300 -6.07 -4.04 -19.35
CA THR A 300 -4.72 -4.49 -19.67
C THR A 300 -4.30 -5.57 -18.68
N VAL A 301 -3.62 -6.62 -19.15
CA VAL A 301 -3.08 -7.70 -18.32
C VAL A 301 -1.63 -7.98 -18.63
N TYR A 302 -0.96 -8.57 -17.64
CA TYR A 302 0.17 -9.46 -17.88
C TYR A 302 -0.31 -10.91 -17.83
N GLU A 303 0.12 -11.74 -18.77
CA GLU A 303 -0.27 -13.15 -18.82
C GLU A 303 0.84 -14.02 -19.41
N GLN A 304 0.82 -15.30 -19.04
CA GLN A 304 1.60 -16.36 -19.66
C GLN A 304 0.63 -17.21 -20.46
N ALA A 305 0.63 -17.08 -21.78
CA ALA A 305 -0.42 -17.63 -22.63
C ALA A 305 0.15 -18.36 -23.86
N HIS A 306 -0.41 -19.54 -24.14
CA HIS A 306 -0.06 -20.30 -25.34
C HIS A 306 -0.28 -19.49 -26.62
N SER A 307 -1.38 -18.74 -26.70
CA SER A 307 -1.72 -17.91 -27.86
C SER A 307 -0.75 -16.75 -28.12
N ALA A 308 0.10 -16.41 -27.16
CA ALA A 308 1.15 -15.41 -27.30
C ALA A 308 2.56 -16.02 -27.38
N GLY A 309 2.69 -17.35 -27.35
CA GLY A 309 3.98 -18.05 -27.29
C GLY A 309 4.73 -17.94 -25.96
N GLY A 310 4.23 -17.17 -24.99
CA GLY A 310 4.95 -16.88 -23.75
C GLY A 310 4.33 -15.75 -22.94
N THR A 311 5.17 -15.01 -22.22
CA THR A 311 4.74 -13.84 -21.45
C THR A 311 4.30 -12.72 -22.39
N ALA A 312 3.17 -12.11 -22.08
CA ALA A 312 2.61 -11.03 -22.88
C ALA A 312 1.97 -9.96 -22.00
N HIS A 313 1.88 -8.75 -22.58
CA HIS A 313 1.14 -7.61 -22.03
C HIS A 313 0.08 -7.21 -23.05
N ARG A 314 -1.19 -7.52 -22.78
CA ARG A 314 -2.29 -7.42 -23.77
C ARG A 314 -3.51 -6.73 -23.18
N ASN A 315 -4.32 -6.16 -24.06
CA ASN A 315 -5.64 -5.69 -23.69
C ASN A 315 -6.69 -6.76 -24.02
N HIS A 316 -7.71 -6.87 -23.17
CA HIS A 316 -8.86 -7.73 -23.35
C HIS A 316 -10.15 -7.00 -22.97
N PRO A 317 -11.26 -7.20 -23.71
CA PRO A 317 -12.56 -6.71 -23.28
C PRO A 317 -13.03 -7.43 -22.00
N VAL A 318 -13.91 -6.81 -21.22
CA VAL A 318 -14.53 -7.45 -20.03
C VAL A 318 -15.29 -8.74 -20.34
N SER A 319 -15.69 -8.93 -21.61
CA SER A 319 -16.34 -10.14 -22.12
C SER A 319 -15.37 -11.26 -22.52
N TYR A 320 -14.06 -11.02 -22.45
CA TYR A 320 -13.04 -12.01 -22.77
C TYR A 320 -13.11 -13.21 -21.82
N ARG A 321 -13.04 -14.41 -22.40
CA ARG A 321 -13.09 -15.68 -21.69
C ARG A 321 -12.10 -16.72 -22.22
N GLY A 322 -11.26 -16.33 -23.18
CA GLY A 322 -10.41 -17.27 -23.93
C GLY A 322 -11.20 -18.49 -24.42
N ASP A 323 -10.59 -19.67 -24.28
CA ASP A 323 -11.21 -20.97 -24.58
C ASP A 323 -11.88 -21.61 -23.36
N SER A 324 -12.03 -20.88 -22.25
CA SER A 324 -12.57 -21.44 -21.01
C SER A 324 -14.08 -21.69 -21.10
N PRO A 325 -14.59 -22.70 -20.38
CA PRO A 325 -16.00 -23.09 -20.44
C PRO A 325 -16.96 -22.12 -19.74
N GLY A 326 -16.45 -21.10 -19.05
CA GLY A 326 -17.24 -20.12 -18.32
C GLY A 326 -16.58 -18.73 -18.28
N PRO A 327 -17.30 -17.73 -17.74
CA PRO A 327 -16.80 -16.36 -17.68
C PRO A 327 -15.61 -16.25 -16.72
N TYR A 328 -14.68 -15.35 -17.06
CA TYR A 328 -13.60 -14.99 -16.14
C TYR A 328 -14.14 -14.16 -14.98
N LYS A 329 -13.57 -14.40 -13.80
CA LYS A 329 -13.97 -13.76 -12.55
C LYS A 329 -12.76 -13.10 -11.87
N PRO A 330 -12.91 -11.87 -11.36
CA PRO A 330 -11.87 -11.20 -10.58
C PRO A 330 -11.62 -11.84 -9.21
N ARG A 331 -10.36 -11.92 -8.80
CA ARG A 331 -9.94 -12.28 -7.43
C ARG A 331 -8.74 -11.44 -7.00
N ALA A 332 -8.68 -11.12 -5.71
CA ALA A 332 -7.49 -10.53 -5.08
C ALA A 332 -6.71 -11.60 -4.33
N GLY A 333 -5.37 -11.53 -4.39
CA GLY A 333 -4.50 -12.43 -3.61
C GLY A 333 -4.62 -12.15 -2.12
N ASN A 334 -4.61 -13.21 -1.31
CA ASN A 334 -4.89 -13.09 0.12
C ASN A 334 -3.74 -12.49 0.94
N ASP A 335 -2.53 -12.38 0.39
CA ASP A 335 -1.33 -11.87 1.07
C ASP A 335 -0.73 -10.61 0.41
N ILE A 336 -1.44 -9.99 -0.57
CA ILE A 336 -0.98 -8.83 -1.35
C ILE A 336 -1.53 -7.51 -0.79
N ILE A 337 -0.66 -6.63 -0.32
CA ILE A 337 -1.01 -5.36 0.32
C ILE A 337 -1.26 -4.27 -0.73
N ALA A 338 -2.26 -3.41 -0.44
CA ALA A 338 -2.56 -2.20 -1.20
C ALA A 338 -1.54 -1.10 -0.84
N THR A 339 -0.49 -0.98 -1.64
CA THR A 339 0.36 0.22 -1.70
C THR A 339 -0.11 1.14 -2.80
#